data_AF-A0A9W6ZCS1-F1
#
_entry.id   AF-A0A9W6ZCS1-F1
#
_cell.length_a   1.000
_cell.length_b   1.000
_cell.length_c   1.000
_cell.angle_alpha   90.00
_cell.angle_beta   90.00
_cell.angle_gamma   90.00
#
_symmetry.space_group_name_H-M   'P 1'
#
loop_
_entity.id
_entity.type
_entity.pdbx_description
1 polymer ?
#
loop_
_entity_poly.entity_id
_entity_poly.type
_entity_poly.pdbx_seq_one_letter_code
_entity_poly.pdbx_strand_id
1 'polypeptide(L)'
;MSTKAYFAVAFGSVFATLLSVSLVNHLKSAKKIRYRAHSSSDHTLRPPFPPSLLKLLASSSLAYLSTTDGTSPHLSLMNFTFDPTRQIIIMTSRVDTLKAKLLMDNPNVALLIHDFPTQRRDSFSGEFSRTYSVTLYGIASFVSDPKTSETLREIHAKHNPQSSAFIRGENIAVLMIEVSEARICDNNDHVKKWKSGDINVDTIEGFKKI
;
A
#
# COMPACT_ATOMS: atom_id res chain seq x y z
N MET A 1 88.02 -6.69 -13.74
CA MET A 1 88.40 -5.26 -13.92
C MET A 1 87.52 -4.65 -15.00
N SER A 2 86.88 -3.51 -14.70
CA SER A 2 86.21 -2.54 -15.62
C SER A 2 85.00 -3.00 -16.46
N THR A 3 83.96 -2.20 -16.74
CA THR A 3 83.24 -1.08 -16.09
C THR A 3 81.92 -0.88 -16.88
N LYS A 4 80.83 -0.55 -16.18
CA LYS A 4 79.62 0.24 -16.56
C LYS A 4 78.77 -0.12 -17.81
N ALA A 5 77.46 -0.30 -17.60
CA ALA A 5 76.42 0.70 -17.98
C ALA A 5 75.03 0.33 -17.43
N TYR A 6 74.34 1.34 -16.88
CA TYR A 6 72.93 1.31 -16.50
C TYR A 6 72.04 1.44 -17.75
N PHE A 7 70.94 0.68 -17.83
CA PHE A 7 69.74 1.12 -18.55
C PHE A 7 68.50 0.64 -17.81
N ALA A 8 67.73 1.61 -17.34
CA ALA A 8 66.39 1.41 -16.81
C ALA A 8 65.43 1.13 -17.97
N VAL A 9 64.53 0.17 -17.80
CA VAL A 9 63.25 0.14 -18.52
C VAL A 9 62.16 -0.24 -17.53
N ALA A 10 61.44 0.78 -17.09
CA ALA A 10 60.12 0.63 -16.49
C ALA A 10 59.14 0.22 -17.61
N PHE A 11 58.43 -0.90 -17.46
CA PHE A 11 57.20 -1.13 -18.20
C PHE A 11 56.02 -1.07 -17.24
N GLY A 12 55.25 -0.01 -17.42
CA GLY A 12 54.16 0.40 -16.56
C GLY A 12 52.96 -0.54 -16.60
N SER A 13 52.40 -0.70 -15.40
CA SER A 13 50.99 -0.98 -15.17
C SER A 13 50.13 0.11 -15.81
N VAL A 14 49.63 -0.12 -17.02
CA VAL A 14 48.62 0.73 -17.66
C VAL A 14 47.56 -0.15 -18.33
N PHE A 15 46.88 -1.00 -17.56
CA PHE A 15 45.70 -1.71 -18.08
C PHE A 15 44.54 -1.91 -17.08
N ALA A 16 44.61 -1.30 -15.88
CA ALA A 16 43.63 -1.54 -14.82
C ALA A 16 42.82 -0.30 -14.36
N THR A 17 42.80 0.80 -15.12
CA THR A 17 42.13 2.05 -14.70
C THR A 17 41.05 2.58 -15.64
N LEU A 18 40.73 1.90 -16.74
CA LEU A 18 39.71 2.38 -17.69
C LEU A 18 38.32 1.73 -17.57
N LEU A 19 38.18 0.62 -16.84
CA LEU A 19 36.88 -0.01 -16.57
C LEU A 19 36.15 0.55 -15.34
N SER A 20 36.84 1.29 -14.46
CA SER A 20 36.23 1.86 -13.25
C SER A 20 35.56 3.22 -13.48
N VAL A 21 36.07 4.06 -14.39
CA VAL A 21 35.52 5.40 -14.63
C VAL A 21 34.21 5.35 -15.43
N SER A 22 34.09 4.44 -16.41
CA SER A 22 32.86 4.30 -17.21
C SER A 22 31.70 3.74 -16.38
N LEU A 23 31.95 2.76 -15.49
CA LEU A 23 30.92 2.21 -14.59
C LEU A 23 30.51 3.22 -13.51
N VAL A 24 31.45 3.98 -12.96
CA VAL A 24 31.16 5.06 -11.99
C VAL A 24 30.38 6.20 -12.65
N ASN A 25 30.68 6.55 -13.91
CA ASN A 25 29.92 7.57 -14.64
C ASN A 25 28.52 7.07 -15.04
N HIS A 26 28.35 5.78 -15.34
CA HIS A 26 27.04 5.19 -15.62
C HIS A 26 26.16 5.10 -14.36
N LEU A 27 26.76 4.79 -13.20
CA LEU A 27 26.07 4.78 -11.91
C LEU A 27 25.75 6.20 -11.37
N LYS A 28 26.53 7.22 -11.75
CA LYS A 28 26.22 8.64 -11.45
C LYS A 28 25.16 9.22 -12.39
N SER A 29 24.96 8.64 -13.56
CA SER A 29 23.89 9.04 -14.50
C SER A 29 22.51 8.47 -14.13
N ALA A 30 22.43 7.49 -13.21
CA ALA A 30 21.18 6.87 -12.76
C ALA A 30 20.50 7.58 -11.57
N LYS A 31 21.03 8.71 -11.09
CA LYS A 31 20.43 9.51 -10.01
C LYS A 31 20.29 10.97 -10.41
N LYS A 32 19.28 11.24 -11.24
CA LYS A 32 18.62 12.54 -11.25
C LYS A 32 17.13 12.34 -11.53
N ILE A 33 16.44 11.79 -10.54
CA ILE A 33 14.99 11.92 -10.46
C ILE A 33 14.72 13.42 -10.45
N ARG A 34 14.20 13.93 -11.58
CA ARG A 34 13.72 15.30 -11.67
C ARG A 34 12.54 15.41 -10.70
N TYR A 35 12.81 15.87 -9.48
CA TYR A 35 11.77 16.43 -8.63
C TYR A 35 11.29 17.70 -9.34
N ARG A 36 10.25 17.53 -10.17
CA ARG A 36 9.45 18.66 -10.64
C ARG A 36 8.77 19.20 -9.39
N ALA A 37 9.28 20.30 -8.86
CA ALA A 37 8.57 21.06 -7.85
C ALA A 37 7.26 21.51 -8.48
N HIS A 38 6.20 20.74 -8.26
CA HIS A 38 4.87 21.19 -8.56
C HIS A 38 4.50 22.14 -7.43
N SER A 39 4.53 23.44 -7.72
CA SER A 39 3.66 24.39 -7.03
C SER A 39 2.24 23.88 -7.27
N SER A 40 1.63 23.32 -6.24
CA SER A 40 0.21 23.03 -6.20
C SER A 40 -0.31 23.63 -4.91
N SER A 41 -1.27 24.53 -5.00
CA SER A 41 -2.27 24.72 -3.96
C SER A 41 -2.61 23.36 -3.37
N ASP A 42 -2.38 23.18 -2.07
CA ASP A 42 -2.54 21.88 -1.40
C ASP A 42 -4.03 21.53 -1.34
N HIS A 43 -4.56 20.93 -2.42
CA HIS A 43 -5.93 20.42 -2.51
C HIS A 43 -6.08 19.08 -1.76
N THR A 44 -5.30 18.88 -0.70
CA THR A 44 -5.41 17.71 0.18
C THR A 44 -6.67 17.84 1.02
N LEU A 45 -7.59 16.89 0.83
CA LEU A 45 -8.77 16.73 1.69
C LEU A 45 -8.32 16.20 3.06
N ARG A 46 -8.96 16.68 4.12
CA ARG A 46 -8.75 16.24 5.51
C ARG A 46 -9.96 15.42 5.99
N PRO A 47 -9.88 14.69 7.11
CA PRO A 47 -11.03 13.99 7.68
C PRO A 47 -12.24 14.93 7.86
N PRO A 48 -13.48 14.41 7.74
CA PRO A 48 -13.85 13.01 7.47
C PRO A 48 -13.59 12.59 6.01
N PHE A 49 -13.77 11.31 5.68
CA PHE A 49 -13.69 10.87 4.29
C PHE A 49 -14.70 11.60 3.39
N PRO A 50 -14.33 11.94 2.14
CA PRO A 50 -15.25 12.57 1.19
C PRO A 50 -16.47 11.68 0.92
N PRO A 51 -17.67 12.24 0.68
CA PRO A 51 -18.89 11.46 0.44
C PRO A 51 -18.76 10.46 -0.71
N SER A 52 -18.02 10.81 -1.78
CA SER A 52 -17.76 9.90 -2.90
C SER A 52 -16.96 8.66 -2.49
N LEU A 53 -15.99 8.83 -1.58
CA LEU A 53 -15.21 7.74 -1.03
C LEU A 53 -16.06 6.87 -0.10
N LEU A 54 -16.83 7.48 0.81
CA LEU A 54 -17.74 6.75 1.70
C LEU A 54 -18.73 5.89 0.92
N LYS A 55 -19.27 6.42 -0.18
CA LYS A 55 -20.18 5.71 -1.06
C LYS A 55 -19.51 4.48 -1.70
N LEU A 56 -18.34 4.66 -2.29
CA LEU A 56 -17.58 3.56 -2.90
C LEU A 56 -17.25 2.47 -1.88
N LEU A 57 -16.76 2.85 -0.70
CA LEU A 57 -16.42 1.91 0.38
C LEU A 57 -17.65 1.17 0.92
N ALA A 58 -18.82 1.80 0.93
CA ALA A 58 -20.06 1.17 1.39
C ALA A 58 -20.66 0.22 0.34
N SER A 59 -20.45 0.47 -0.96
CA SER A 59 -21.00 -0.36 -2.04
C SER A 59 -20.08 -1.51 -2.48
N SER A 60 -18.80 -1.49 -2.11
CA SER A 60 -17.82 -2.49 -2.53
C SER A 60 -17.48 -3.46 -1.41
N SER A 61 -17.32 -4.74 -1.75
CA SER A 61 -16.94 -5.81 -0.82
C SER A 61 -15.54 -6.37 -1.07
N LEU A 62 -14.96 -6.10 -2.24
CA LEU A 62 -13.66 -6.61 -2.66
C LEU A 62 -12.63 -5.49 -2.85
N ALA A 63 -11.41 -5.80 -2.49
CA ALA A 63 -10.27 -4.92 -2.64
C ALA A 63 -9.00 -5.69 -3.03
N TYR A 64 -8.07 -5.02 -3.69
CA TYR A 64 -6.76 -5.57 -4.02
C TYR A 64 -5.73 -5.02 -3.03
N LEU A 65 -5.33 -5.88 -2.08
CA LEU A 65 -4.36 -5.56 -1.04
C LEU A 65 -2.94 -5.82 -1.55
N SER A 66 -2.10 -4.79 -1.53
CA SER A 66 -0.66 -4.88 -1.77
C SER A 66 0.09 -4.93 -0.45
N THR A 67 0.91 -5.97 -0.29
CA THR A 67 1.86 -6.18 0.83
C THR A 67 3.26 -6.33 0.25
N THR A 68 4.32 -6.05 1.00
CA THR A 68 5.70 -6.18 0.47
C THR A 68 6.73 -6.42 1.57
N ASP A 69 7.80 -7.15 1.23
CA ASP A 69 9.02 -7.24 2.03
C ASP A 69 9.96 -6.02 1.87
N GLY A 70 9.51 -5.00 1.12
CA GLY A 70 10.29 -3.81 0.78
C GLY A 70 10.99 -3.89 -0.58
N THR A 71 11.05 -5.08 -1.19
CA THR A 71 11.71 -5.30 -2.49
C THR A 71 10.77 -5.91 -3.54
N SER A 72 9.85 -6.77 -3.12
CA SER A 72 8.91 -7.48 -3.98
C SER A 72 7.47 -7.22 -3.52
N PRO A 73 6.60 -6.63 -4.36
CA PRO A 73 5.19 -6.46 -4.03
C PRO A 73 4.41 -7.76 -4.23
N HIS A 74 3.44 -7.99 -3.37
CA HIS A 74 2.53 -9.13 -3.41
C HIS A 74 1.09 -8.64 -3.36
N LEU A 75 0.26 -9.06 -4.31
CA LEU A 75 -1.16 -8.70 -4.39
C LEU A 75 -2.07 -9.82 -3.90
N SER A 76 -3.10 -9.45 -3.15
CA SER A 76 -4.15 -10.36 -2.67
C SER A 76 -5.52 -9.76 -2.92
N LEU A 77 -6.45 -10.57 -3.44
CA LEU A 77 -7.86 -10.22 -3.46
C LEU A 77 -8.45 -10.48 -2.07
N MET A 78 -9.06 -9.46 -1.47
CA MET A 78 -9.55 -9.51 -0.09
C MET A 78 -11.00 -9.05 -0.01
N ASN A 79 -11.82 -9.76 0.77
CA ASN A 79 -13.04 -9.18 1.29
C ASN A 79 -12.68 -8.10 2.31
N PHE A 80 -13.39 -6.97 2.27
CA PHE A 80 -13.20 -5.90 3.24
C PHE A 80 -14.54 -5.35 3.76
N THR A 81 -14.47 -4.62 4.86
CA THR A 81 -15.54 -3.77 5.37
C THR A 81 -14.93 -2.47 5.84
N PHE A 82 -15.50 -1.35 5.44
CA PHE A 82 -15.12 -0.05 5.99
C PHE A 82 -16.00 0.27 7.21
N ASP A 83 -15.38 0.58 8.34
CA ASP A 83 -16.06 1.12 9.52
C ASP A 83 -15.87 2.65 9.56
N PRO A 84 -16.91 3.44 9.22
CA PRO A 84 -16.81 4.91 9.21
C PRO A 84 -16.64 5.52 10.60
N THR A 85 -17.07 4.82 11.66
CA THR A 85 -16.98 5.32 13.05
C THR A 85 -15.53 5.31 13.51
N ARG A 86 -14.82 4.22 13.20
CA ARG A 86 -13.42 4.01 13.57
C ARG A 86 -12.45 4.47 12.48
N GLN A 87 -12.94 4.76 11.28
CA GLN A 87 -12.15 5.07 10.07
C GLN A 87 -11.12 3.99 9.73
N ILE A 88 -11.47 2.72 9.95
CA ILE A 88 -10.63 1.56 9.67
C ILE A 88 -11.22 0.71 8.56
N ILE A 89 -10.34 -0.01 7.86
CA ILE A 89 -10.73 -1.13 7.02
C ILE A 89 -10.58 -2.42 7.83
N ILE A 90 -11.63 -3.22 7.89
CA ILE A 90 -11.66 -4.53 8.52
C ILE A 90 -11.51 -5.60 7.43
N MET A 91 -10.62 -6.55 7.63
CA MET A 91 -10.42 -7.71 6.79
C MET A 91 -10.20 -8.96 7.65
N THR A 92 -10.20 -10.10 7.00
CA THR A 92 -9.78 -11.37 7.61
C THR A 92 -8.76 -12.06 6.72
N SER A 93 -7.81 -12.77 7.35
CA SER A 93 -6.83 -13.57 6.63
C SER A 93 -6.47 -14.79 7.44
N ARG A 94 -6.18 -15.88 6.75
CA ARG A 94 -5.45 -16.98 7.36
C ARG A 94 -4.06 -16.53 7.78
N VAL A 95 -3.61 -16.93 8.97
CA VAL A 95 -2.31 -16.52 9.52
C VAL A 95 -1.12 -17.23 8.85
N ASP A 96 -1.36 -18.33 8.14
CA ASP A 96 -0.34 -19.12 7.43
C ASP A 96 -0.13 -18.72 5.97
N THR A 97 -0.63 -17.55 5.57
CA THR A 97 -0.50 -17.05 4.19
C THR A 97 0.74 -16.19 4.02
N LEU A 98 1.24 -16.08 2.78
CA LEU A 98 2.35 -15.18 2.46
C LEU A 98 2.04 -13.72 2.84
N LYS A 99 0.81 -13.25 2.57
CA LYS A 99 0.40 -11.89 2.95
C LYS A 99 0.45 -11.68 4.46
N ALA A 100 0.03 -12.66 5.26
CA ALA A 100 0.07 -12.57 6.72
C ALA A 100 1.51 -12.46 7.22
N LYS A 101 2.42 -13.27 6.67
CA LYS A 101 3.85 -13.17 6.97
C LYS A 101 4.42 -11.79 6.60
N LEU A 102 4.15 -11.32 5.37
CA LEU A 102 4.62 -10.00 4.92
C LEU A 102 4.10 -8.86 5.80
N LEU A 103 2.85 -8.95 6.26
CA LEU A 103 2.24 -7.96 7.16
C LEU A 103 2.86 -7.95 8.56
N MET A 104 3.34 -9.09 9.05
CA MET A 104 4.06 -9.16 10.33
C MET A 104 5.42 -8.48 10.24
N ASP A 105 6.10 -8.58 9.09
CA ASP A 105 7.41 -7.96 8.88
C ASP A 105 7.31 -6.47 8.47
N ASN A 106 6.31 -6.12 7.68
CA ASN A 106 6.08 -4.77 7.18
C ASN A 106 4.57 -4.44 7.12
N PRO A 107 4.06 -3.60 8.04
CA PRO A 107 2.64 -3.32 8.13
C PRO A 107 2.15 -2.29 7.11
N ASN A 108 3.05 -1.69 6.31
CA ASN A 108 2.66 -0.71 5.30
C ASN A 108 1.92 -1.38 4.15
N VAL A 109 0.72 -0.90 3.86
CA VAL A 109 -0.14 -1.46 2.81
C VAL A 109 -0.65 -0.39 1.86
N ALA A 110 -0.94 -0.83 0.64
CA ALA A 110 -1.79 -0.10 -0.29
C ALA A 110 -3.00 -0.98 -0.66
N LEU A 111 -4.19 -0.37 -0.72
CA LEU A 111 -5.44 -1.06 -1.00
C LEU A 111 -6.17 -0.37 -2.15
N LEU A 112 -6.35 -1.09 -3.26
CA LEU A 112 -7.12 -0.60 -4.40
C LEU A 112 -8.57 -1.09 -4.33
N ILE A 113 -9.51 -0.17 -4.45
CA ILE A 113 -10.96 -0.42 -4.51
C ILE A 113 -11.51 0.37 -5.71
N HIS A 114 -12.46 -0.23 -6.45
CA HIS A 114 -13.11 0.42 -7.59
C HIS A 114 -14.56 -0.04 -7.73
N ASP A 115 -15.35 0.72 -8.49
CA ASP A 115 -16.71 0.37 -8.91
C ASP A 115 -16.80 -0.03 -10.39
N PHE A 116 -15.65 -0.22 -11.06
CA PHE A 116 -15.60 -0.56 -12.48
C PHE A 116 -16.39 -1.83 -12.82
N PRO A 117 -17.08 -1.85 -13.97
CA PRO A 117 -17.84 -3.01 -14.39
C PRO A 117 -16.89 -4.16 -14.67
N THR A 118 -17.16 -5.32 -14.08
CA THR A 118 -16.33 -6.52 -14.20
C THR A 118 -16.52 -7.23 -15.55
N GLN A 119 -17.62 -6.93 -16.27
CA GLN A 119 -17.90 -7.46 -17.60
C GLN A 119 -17.71 -6.39 -18.67
N ARG A 120 -17.05 -6.78 -19.78
CA ARG A 120 -16.67 -5.86 -20.85
C ARG A 120 -17.86 -5.26 -21.60
N ARG A 121 -19.06 -5.85 -21.54
CA ARG A 121 -20.35 -5.28 -21.97
C ARG A 121 -21.46 -6.05 -21.25
N ASP A 122 -22.35 -5.32 -20.58
CA ASP A 122 -23.79 -5.44 -20.75
C ASP A 122 -24.48 -4.22 -20.11
N SER A 123 -25.58 -3.82 -20.71
CA SER A 123 -26.29 -2.57 -20.52
C SER A 123 -26.85 -2.39 -19.10
N PHE A 124 -26.05 -1.88 -18.17
CA PHE A 124 -26.57 -1.39 -16.89
C PHE A 124 -26.77 0.12 -16.95
N SER A 125 -28.03 0.51 -17.15
CA SER A 125 -28.56 1.86 -16.98
C SER A 125 -28.72 2.20 -15.49
N GLY A 126 -27.64 2.09 -14.74
CA GLY A 126 -27.56 2.52 -13.35
C GLY A 126 -26.46 3.58 -13.23
N GLU A 127 -26.79 4.72 -12.64
CA GLU A 127 -25.91 5.89 -12.43
C GLU A 127 -24.63 5.60 -11.62
N PHE A 128 -24.44 4.35 -11.15
CA PHE A 128 -23.39 3.93 -10.21
C PHE A 128 -22.40 2.88 -10.73
N SER A 129 -22.26 2.67 -12.05
CA SER A 129 -21.45 1.57 -12.58
C SER A 129 -20.05 1.93 -13.12
N ARG A 130 -19.59 3.18 -13.19
CA ARG A 130 -18.39 3.51 -14.01
C ARG A 130 -17.59 4.76 -13.59
N THR A 131 -17.36 5.01 -12.30
CA THR A 131 -17.07 6.39 -11.90
C THR A 131 -15.84 6.57 -11.02
N TYR A 132 -15.45 5.62 -10.18
CA TYR A 132 -14.36 5.87 -9.22
C TYR A 132 -13.44 4.67 -8.94
N SER A 133 -12.16 5.00 -8.75
CA SER A 133 -11.21 4.14 -8.06
C SER A 133 -10.57 4.90 -6.90
N VAL A 134 -10.18 4.16 -5.87
CA VAL A 134 -9.41 4.69 -4.75
C VAL A 134 -8.26 3.75 -4.42
N THR A 135 -7.07 4.32 -4.25
CA THR A 135 -5.98 3.66 -3.53
C THR A 135 -5.89 4.23 -2.13
N LEU A 136 -6.18 3.42 -1.12
CA LEU A 136 -5.94 3.74 0.29
C LEU A 136 -4.53 3.30 0.66
N TYR A 137 -3.86 4.08 1.50
CA TYR A 137 -2.59 3.75 2.11
C TYR A 137 -2.78 3.74 3.62
N GLY A 138 -2.12 2.81 4.31
CA GLY A 138 -2.31 2.66 5.73
C GLY A 138 -1.35 1.69 6.39
N ILE A 139 -1.56 1.52 7.68
CA ILE A 139 -0.84 0.58 8.54
C ILE A 139 -1.80 -0.54 8.91
N ALA A 140 -1.40 -1.77 8.62
CA ALA A 140 -2.17 -2.97 8.88
C ALA A 140 -1.69 -3.65 10.16
N SER A 141 -2.62 -4.14 10.98
CA SER A 141 -2.31 -4.86 12.22
C SER A 141 -3.33 -5.97 12.48
N PHE A 142 -2.84 -7.13 12.91
CA PHE A 142 -3.71 -8.19 13.42
C PHE A 142 -4.26 -7.81 14.79
N VAL A 143 -5.55 -8.04 14.98
CA VAL A 143 -6.24 -7.70 16.23
C VAL A 143 -5.97 -8.79 17.26
N SER A 144 -5.21 -8.46 18.30
CA SER A 144 -4.81 -9.41 19.35
C SER A 144 -5.83 -9.56 20.47
N ASP A 145 -6.55 -8.49 20.82
CA ASP A 145 -7.60 -8.55 21.84
C ASP A 145 -8.77 -9.42 21.35
N PRO A 146 -9.11 -10.53 22.05
CA PRO A 146 -10.15 -11.45 21.59
C PRO A 146 -11.54 -10.80 21.46
N LYS A 147 -11.88 -9.89 22.37
CA LYS A 147 -13.20 -9.24 22.39
C LYS A 147 -13.36 -8.29 21.19
N THR A 148 -12.34 -7.47 20.95
CA THR A 148 -12.28 -6.55 19.81
C THR A 148 -12.22 -7.32 18.51
N SER A 149 -11.41 -8.38 18.44
CA SER A 149 -11.33 -9.27 17.28
C SER A 149 -12.72 -9.83 16.93
N GLU A 150 -13.45 -10.41 17.89
CA GLU A 150 -14.77 -10.97 17.59
C GLU A 150 -15.79 -9.90 17.22
N THR A 151 -15.78 -8.74 17.89
CA THR A 151 -16.66 -7.61 17.55
C THR A 151 -16.46 -7.18 16.09
N LEU A 152 -15.21 -7.00 15.67
CA LEU A 152 -14.87 -6.60 14.30
C LEU A 152 -15.17 -7.71 13.30
N ARG A 153 -14.98 -8.98 13.67
CA ARG A 153 -15.33 -10.14 12.86
C ARG A 153 -16.83 -10.19 12.58
N GLU A 154 -17.67 -9.95 13.59
CA GLU A 154 -19.13 -9.91 13.44
C GLU A 154 -19.57 -8.79 12.51
N ILE A 155 -19.00 -7.58 12.66
CA ILE A 155 -19.24 -6.45 11.75
C ILE A 155 -18.88 -6.85 10.32
N HIS A 156 -17.70 -7.45 10.12
CA HIS A 156 -17.22 -7.87 8.81
C HIS A 156 -18.09 -8.98 8.18
N ALA A 157 -18.47 -9.98 8.98
CA ALA A 157 -19.33 -11.08 8.57
C ALA A 157 -20.73 -10.61 8.16
N LYS A 158 -21.30 -9.65 8.90
CA LYS A 158 -22.61 -9.06 8.60
C LYS A 158 -22.61 -8.33 7.25
N HIS A 159 -21.52 -7.64 6.91
CA HIS A 159 -21.39 -6.95 5.62
C HIS A 159 -21.04 -7.89 4.46
N ASN A 160 -20.43 -9.04 4.75
CA ASN A 160 -19.97 -10.00 3.74
C ASN A 160 -20.56 -11.41 3.96
N PRO A 161 -21.90 -11.59 3.97
CA PRO A 161 -22.52 -12.87 4.33
C PRO A 161 -22.15 -14.02 3.38
N GLN A 162 -21.86 -13.72 2.11
CA GLN A 162 -21.47 -14.71 1.10
C GLN A 162 -20.01 -15.17 1.22
N SER A 163 -19.22 -14.55 2.09
CA SER A 163 -17.78 -14.80 2.24
C SER A 163 -17.43 -15.46 3.58
N SER A 164 -18.41 -16.10 4.25
CA SER A 164 -18.21 -16.68 5.59
C SER A 164 -17.02 -17.65 5.67
N ALA A 165 -16.73 -18.39 4.59
CA ALA A 165 -15.59 -19.32 4.53
C ALA A 165 -14.22 -18.62 4.65
N PHE A 166 -14.15 -17.33 4.33
CA PHE A 166 -12.93 -16.52 4.46
C PHE A 166 -12.89 -15.72 5.77
N ILE A 167 -14.00 -15.67 6.51
CA ILE A 167 -14.17 -14.84 7.71
C ILE A 167 -14.15 -15.66 8.99
N ARG A 168 -14.59 -16.92 8.95
CA ARG A 168 -14.67 -17.80 10.14
C ARG A 168 -13.78 -19.03 9.98
N GLY A 169 -13.12 -19.42 11.07
CA GLY A 169 -12.29 -20.61 11.15
C GLY A 169 -11.15 -20.43 12.15
N GLU A 170 -10.63 -21.54 12.68
CA GLU A 170 -9.61 -21.54 13.74
C GLU A 170 -8.32 -20.81 13.33
N ASN A 171 -7.99 -20.85 12.04
CA ASN A 171 -6.75 -20.26 11.51
C ASN A 171 -6.94 -18.87 10.88
N ILE A 172 -8.12 -18.24 11.05
CA ILE A 172 -8.47 -16.96 10.41
C ILE A 172 -8.44 -15.84 11.43
N ALA A 173 -7.46 -14.94 11.32
CA ALA A 173 -7.35 -13.76 12.17
C ALA A 173 -8.05 -12.53 11.55
N VAL A 174 -8.48 -11.61 12.41
CA VAL A 174 -8.96 -10.29 12.00
C VAL A 174 -7.77 -9.36 11.80
N LEU A 175 -7.80 -8.64 10.68
CA LEU A 175 -6.86 -7.59 10.34
C LEU A 175 -7.62 -6.26 10.32
N MET A 176 -7.04 -5.23 10.92
CA MET A 176 -7.49 -3.85 10.72
C MET A 176 -6.43 -3.04 9.98
N ILE A 177 -6.87 -2.10 9.16
CA ILE A 177 -6.00 -1.14 8.48
C ILE A 177 -6.44 0.26 8.88
N GLU A 178 -5.53 0.99 9.51
CA GLU A 178 -5.66 2.42 9.79
C GLU A 178 -5.27 3.19 8.53
N VAL A 179 -6.24 3.90 7.94
CA VAL A 179 -6.03 4.62 6.68
C VAL A 179 -5.41 5.98 6.95
N SER A 180 -4.22 6.22 6.41
CA SER A 180 -3.48 7.48 6.56
C SER A 180 -3.57 8.37 5.32
N GLU A 181 -3.70 7.79 4.12
CA GLU A 181 -3.81 8.55 2.89
C GLU A 181 -4.76 7.87 1.89
N ALA A 182 -5.35 8.66 1.00
CA ALA A 182 -6.10 8.14 -0.14
C ALA A 182 -5.80 8.93 -1.42
N ARG A 183 -5.75 8.20 -2.54
CA ARG A 183 -5.76 8.77 -3.90
C ARG A 183 -7.05 8.35 -4.57
N ILE A 184 -7.91 9.33 -4.83
CA ILE A 184 -9.24 9.12 -5.39
C ILE A 184 -9.19 9.59 -6.83
N CYS A 185 -9.50 8.72 -7.77
CA CYS A 185 -9.53 9.02 -9.19
C CYS A 185 -10.94 8.84 -9.72
N ASP A 186 -11.45 9.84 -10.45
CA ASP A 186 -12.71 9.75 -11.18
C ASP A 186 -12.50 9.28 -12.62
N ASN A 187 -13.59 9.07 -13.35
CA ASN A 187 -13.56 8.63 -14.75
C ASN A 187 -13.09 9.69 -15.77
N ASN A 188 -12.81 10.92 -15.32
CA ASN A 188 -12.25 12.00 -16.14
C ASN A 188 -10.77 12.25 -15.84
N ASP A 189 -10.10 11.31 -15.15
CA ASP A 189 -8.70 11.41 -14.72
C ASP A 189 -8.46 12.56 -13.72
N HIS A 190 -9.49 13.03 -13.02
CA HIS A 190 -9.29 13.95 -11.91
C HIS A 190 -8.86 13.20 -10.65
N VAL A 191 -7.66 13.50 -10.19
CA VAL A 191 -7.09 12.89 -8.98
C VAL A 191 -7.21 13.86 -7.80
N LYS A 192 -7.91 13.42 -6.74
CA LYS A 192 -7.93 14.08 -5.43
C LYS A 192 -7.10 13.29 -4.44
N LYS A 193 -6.40 14.00 -3.57
CA LYS A 193 -5.66 13.41 -2.45
C LYS A 193 -6.42 13.67 -1.16
N TRP A 194 -6.44 12.68 -0.30
CA TRP A 194 -6.89 12.79 1.07
C TRP A 194 -5.76 12.34 1.99
N LYS A 195 -5.60 13.01 3.13
CA LYS A 195 -4.74 12.55 4.20
C LYS A 195 -5.51 12.58 5.50
N SER A 196 -5.27 11.61 6.37
CA SER A 196 -5.64 11.73 7.76
C SER A 196 -4.97 12.99 8.30
N GLY A 197 -5.60 13.70 9.23
CA GLY A 197 -4.89 14.78 9.94
C GLY A 197 -3.62 14.25 10.61
N ASP A 198 -2.78 15.14 11.14
CA ASP A 198 -1.68 14.73 12.03
C ASP A 198 -2.28 13.82 13.10
N ILE A 199 -1.86 12.56 13.09
CA ILE A 199 -2.39 11.51 13.98
C ILE A 199 -2.11 11.99 15.40
N ASN A 200 -3.16 12.29 16.17
CA ASN A 200 -2.96 12.53 17.59
C ASN A 200 -2.56 11.19 18.21
N VAL A 201 -1.31 11.12 18.68
CA VAL A 201 -0.64 9.93 19.22
C VAL A 201 -1.43 9.31 20.38
N ASP A 202 -2.28 10.11 21.04
CA ASP A 202 -3.21 9.67 22.09
C ASP A 202 -4.24 8.62 21.61
N THR A 203 -4.57 8.62 20.31
CA THR A 203 -5.50 7.64 19.73
C THR A 203 -4.86 6.25 19.68
N ILE A 204 -3.54 6.17 19.47
CA ILE A 204 -2.78 4.91 19.41
C ILE A 204 -2.65 4.30 20.81
N GLU A 205 -2.49 5.12 21.86
CA GLU A 205 -2.47 4.64 23.25
C GLU A 205 -3.85 4.18 23.75
N GLY A 206 -4.92 4.81 23.27
CA GLY A 206 -6.30 4.39 23.57
C GLY A 206 -6.59 2.94 23.18
N PHE A 207 -5.95 2.41 22.12
CA PHE A 207 -6.11 1.03 21.68
C PHE A 207 -5.15 0.04 22.33
N LYS A 208 -4.07 0.49 22.99
CA LYS A 208 -3.26 -0.38 23.88
C LYS A 208 -3.96 -0.66 25.21
N LYS A 209 -5.04 0.04 25.52
CA LYS A 209 -5.71 0.03 26.82
C LYS A 209 -7.11 -0.60 26.81
N ILE A 210 -7.50 -1.26 25.71
CA ILE A 210 -8.76 -2.01 25.59
C ILE A 210 -8.45 -3.48 25.33
#